data_AF-A0A2M7ZK59-F1
#
_entry.id   AF-A0A2M7ZK59-F1
#
_cell.length_a   1.000
_cell.length_b   1.000
_cell.length_c   1.000
_cell.angle_alpha   90.00
_cell.angle_beta   90.00
_cell.angle_gamma   90.00
#
_symmetry.space_group_name_H-M   'P 1'
#
loop_
_entity.id
_entity.type
_entity.pdbx_description
1 polymer ?
#
loop_
_entity_poly.entity_id
_entity_poly.type
_entity_poly.pdbx_seq_one_letter_code
_entity_poly.pdbx_strand_id
1 'polypeptide(L)'
;MTNYIVPQNVAISDSGFLFQPATGESYTLNEIGKLIFKMLQSNSSGEQIIEKVCEEYDAEAKSVERDLEDFITQLKHYSLLKLS
;
A
#
# COMPACT_ATOMS: atom_id res chain seq x y z
N MET A 1 -6.03 -2.11 -15.29
CA MET A 1 -5.65 -1.90 -13.89
C MET A 1 -6.85 -1.41 -13.11
N THR A 2 -7.15 -2.03 -11.98
CA THR A 2 -8.28 -1.65 -11.13
C THR A 2 -7.85 -0.51 -10.22
N ASN A 3 -8.66 0.54 -10.10
CA ASN A 3 -8.36 1.67 -9.22
C ASN A 3 -8.73 1.32 -7.77
N TYR A 4 -7.84 1.67 -6.85
CA TYR A 4 -8.00 1.42 -5.42
C TYR A 4 -8.06 2.72 -4.66
N ILE A 5 -8.86 2.75 -3.59
CA ILE A 5 -9.01 3.89 -2.70
C ILE A 5 -8.64 3.46 -1.29
N VAL A 6 -7.70 4.19 -0.68
CA VAL A 6 -7.45 4.11 0.76
C VAL A 6 -8.50 4.95 1.48
N PRO A 7 -9.29 4.38 2.41
CA PRO A 7 -10.28 5.15 3.16
C PRO A 7 -9.65 6.31 3.95
N GLN A 8 -10.31 7.48 3.94
CA GLN A 8 -9.82 8.69 4.62
C GLN A 8 -9.66 8.53 6.14
N ASN A 9 -10.32 7.53 6.73
CA ASN A 9 -10.22 7.24 8.15
C ASN A 9 -9.05 6.31 8.50
N VAL A 10 -8.15 5.96 7.56
CA VAL A 10 -6.93 5.22 7.90
C VAL A 10 -5.77 6.20 8.04
N ALA A 11 -5.19 6.27 9.23
CA ALA A 11 -4.03 7.13 9.51
C ALA A 11 -2.73 6.32 9.41
N ILE A 12 -1.67 6.91 8.84
CA ILE A 12 -0.33 6.34 8.80
C ILE A 12 0.69 7.31 9.40
N SER A 13 1.60 6.83 10.25
CA SER A 13 2.74 7.60 10.74
C SER A 13 3.95 7.50 9.80
N ASP A 14 4.96 8.35 10.01
CA ASP A 14 6.23 8.26 9.26
C ASP A 14 7.05 7.00 9.58
N SER A 15 6.80 6.39 10.74
CA SER A 15 7.40 5.12 11.13
C SER A 15 6.66 3.89 10.55
N GLY A 16 5.60 4.09 9.76
CA GLY A 16 4.83 3.00 9.15
C GLY A 16 3.75 2.39 10.05
N PHE A 17 3.38 3.06 11.14
CA PHE A 17 2.26 2.62 11.99
C PHE A 17 0.94 3.04 11.36
N LEU A 18 0.09 2.05 11.06
CA LEU A 18 -1.27 2.24 10.57
C LEU A 18 -2.26 2.10 11.70
N PHE A 19 -3.20 3.04 11.79
CA PHE A 19 -4.31 3.00 12.74
C PHE A 19 -5.65 3.20 12.02
N GLN A 20 -6.59 2.31 12.30
CA GLN A 20 -7.97 2.41 11.82
C GLN A 20 -8.90 2.75 12.99
N PRO A 21 -9.27 4.03 13.20
CA PRO A 21 -10.09 4.46 14.34
C PRO A 21 -11.49 3.82 14.36
N ALA A 22 -12.01 3.39 13.22
CA ALA A 22 -13.34 2.77 13.13
C ALA A 22 -13.41 1.39 13.78
N THR A 23 -12.31 0.62 13.75
CA THR A 23 -12.23 -0.72 14.34
C THR A 23 -11.35 -0.76 15.59
N GLY A 24 -10.47 0.24 15.77
CA GLY A 24 -9.43 0.25 16.79
C GLY A 24 -8.20 -0.59 16.42
N GLU A 25 -8.16 -1.16 15.22
CA GLU A 25 -7.05 -2.01 14.78
C GLU A 25 -5.82 -1.19 14.40
N SER A 26 -4.66 -1.81 14.64
CA SER A 26 -3.36 -1.22 14.37
C SER A 26 -2.46 -2.21 13.64
N TYR A 27 -1.72 -1.72 12.65
CA TYR A 27 -0.78 -2.52 11.86
C TYR A 27 0.55 -1.79 11.78
N THR A 28 1.62 -2.54 11.50
CA THR A 28 2.94 -1.95 11.23
C THR A 28 3.37 -2.37 9.84
N LEU A 29 3.71 -1.39 9.01
CA LEU A 29 4.30 -1.61 7.71
C LEU A 29 5.81 -1.52 7.81
N ASN A 30 6.49 -2.34 7.00
CA ASN A 30 7.90 -2.13 6.71
C ASN A 30 8.09 -0.93 5.77
N GLU A 31 9.34 -0.58 5.47
CA GLU A 31 9.66 0.60 4.63
C GLU A 31 9.01 0.53 3.23
N ILE A 32 9.07 -0.62 2.57
CA ILE A 32 8.48 -0.81 1.23
C ILE A 32 6.95 -0.74 1.28
N GLY A 33 6.32 -1.44 2.23
CA GLY A 33 4.87 -1.40 2.42
C GLY A 33 4.38 0.01 2.74
N LYS A 34 5.13 0.78 3.53
CA LYS A 34 4.85 2.19 3.84
C LYS A 34 4.92 3.06 2.58
N LEU A 35 5.96 2.88 1.75
CA LEU A 35 6.09 3.57 0.47
C LEU A 35 4.88 3.28 -0.42
N ILE A 36 4.58 1.99 -0.65
CA ILE A 36 3.44 1.55 -1.48
C ILE A 36 2.13 2.12 -0.94
N PHE A 37 1.90 2.04 0.37
CA PHE A 37 0.68 2.55 0.99
C PHE A 37 0.51 4.06 0.83
N LYS A 38 1.59 4.85 1.00
CA LYS A 38 1.57 6.30 0.76
C LYS A 38 1.27 6.62 -0.71
N MET A 39 1.83 5.85 -1.66
CA MET A 39 1.54 6.01 -3.09
C MET A 39 0.09 5.67 -3.45
N LEU A 40 -0.47 4.63 -2.83
CA LEU A 40 -1.89 4.28 -2.96
C LEU A 40 -2.79 5.39 -2.39
N GLN A 41 -2.41 6.03 -1.28
CA GLN A 41 -3.13 7.22 -0.76
C GLN A 41 -3.11 8.40 -1.73
N SER A 42 -2.02 8.58 -2.49
CA SER A 42 -1.94 9.61 -3.53
C SER A 42 -2.58 9.22 -4.88
N ASN A 43 -3.30 8.09 -4.95
CA ASN A 43 -3.92 7.55 -6.16
C ASN A 43 -2.93 7.23 -7.29
N SER A 44 -1.70 6.83 -6.94
CA SER A 44 -0.74 6.32 -7.93
C SER A 44 -1.20 4.99 -8.51
N SER A 45 -0.90 4.76 -9.80
CA SER A 45 -1.19 3.49 -10.47
C SER A 45 -0.24 2.38 -10.00
N GLY A 46 -0.64 1.12 -10.21
CA GLY A 46 0.25 -0.03 -9.93
C GLY A 46 1.57 0.05 -10.71
N GLU A 47 1.53 0.50 -11.97
CA GLU A 47 2.72 0.72 -12.81
C GLU A 47 3.68 1.73 -12.17
N GLN A 48 3.16 2.88 -11.71
CA GLN A 48 3.98 3.91 -11.05
C GLN A 48 4.60 3.41 -9.75
N ILE A 49 3.86 2.60 -8.99
CA ILE A 49 4.35 1.99 -7.75
C ILE A 49 5.48 1.01 -8.05
N ILE A 50 5.30 0.14 -9.05
CA ILE A 50 6.30 -0.85 -9.45
C ILE A 50 7.58 -0.14 -9.91
N GLU A 51 7.46 0.84 -10.81
CA GLU A 51 8.58 1.65 -11.29
C GLU A 51 9.34 2.29 -10.11
N LYS A 52 8.61 2.93 -9.20
CA LYS A 52 9.20 3.62 -8.05
C LYS A 52 9.94 2.67 -7.10
N VAL A 53 9.40 1.49 -6.83
CA VAL A 53 10.04 0.49 -5.95
C VAL A 53 11.26 -0.12 -6.64
N CYS A 54 11.17 -0.44 -7.94
CA CYS A 54 12.31 -0.92 -8.71
C CYS A 54 13.47 0.07 -8.71
N GLU A 55 13.19 1.37 -8.87
CA GLU A 55 14.20 2.43 -8.84
C GLU A 55 14.86 2.60 -7.47
N GLU A 56 14.09 2.61 -6.37
CA GLU A 56 14.64 2.87 -5.03
C GLU A 56 15.36 1.66 -4.43
N TYR A 57 14.96 0.43 -4.78
CA TYR A 57 15.43 -0.79 -4.13
C TYR A 57 16.20 -1.75 -5.06
N ASP A 58 16.49 -1.34 -6.30
CA ASP A 58 17.19 -2.15 -7.32
C ASP A 58 16.57 -3.56 -7.45
N ALA A 59 15.24 -3.59 -7.57
CA ALA A 59 14.45 -4.82 -7.56
C ALA A 59 13.88 -5.17 -8.95
N GLU A 60 13.70 -6.46 -9.23
CA GLU A 60 13.12 -6.92 -10.51
C GLU A 60 11.61 -6.67 -10.56
N ALA A 61 11.14 -6.01 -11.62
CA ALA A 61 9.74 -5.63 -11.80
C ALA A 61 8.74 -6.78 -11.60
N LYS A 62 9.05 -7.99 -12.07
CA LYS A 62 8.18 -9.16 -11.90
C LYS A 62 8.01 -9.60 -10.45
N SER A 63 9.05 -9.45 -9.62
CA SER A 63 8.94 -9.74 -8.19
C SER A 63 8.14 -8.65 -7.48
N VAL A 64 8.43 -7.39 -7.80
CA VAL A 64 7.70 -6.24 -7.23
C VAL A 64 6.21 -6.29 -7.59
N GLU A 65 5.86 -6.65 -8.83
CA GLU A 65 4.47 -6.79 -9.28
C GLU A 65 3.71 -7.83 -8.44
N ARG A 66 4.29 -9.02 -8.26
CA ARG A 66 3.70 -10.09 -7.44
C ARG A 66 3.58 -9.68 -5.97
N ASP A 67 4.64 -9.10 -5.41
CA ASP A 67 4.65 -8.65 -4.01
C ASP A 67 3.61 -7.53 -3.78
N LEU A 68 3.44 -6.65 -4.76
CA LEU A 68 2.41 -5.60 -4.75
C LEU A 68 1.00 -6.20 -4.80
N GLU A 69 0.76 -7.20 -5.65
CA GLU A 69 -0.53 -7.89 -5.72
C GLU A 69 -0.88 -8.60 -4.40
N ASP A 70 0.09 -9.29 -3.80
CA ASP A 70 -0.07 -9.94 -2.51
C ASP A 70 -0.36 -8.92 -1.40
N PHE A 71 0.38 -7.79 -1.39
CA PHE A 71 0.16 -6.73 -0.42
C PHE A 71 -1.21 -6.08 -0.56
N ILE A 72 -1.66 -5.77 -1.79
CA ILE A 72 -3.01 -5.24 -2.04
C ILE A 72 -4.08 -6.23 -1.57
N THR A 73 -3.86 -7.53 -1.76
CA THR A 73 -4.77 -8.58 -1.29
C THR A 73 -4.88 -8.58 0.24
N GLN A 74 -3.76 -8.43 0.96
CA GLN A 74 -3.77 -8.28 2.41
C GLN A 74 -4.49 -7.00 2.86
N LEU A 75 -4.22 -5.86 2.23
CA LEU A 75 -4.90 -4.60 2.57
C LEU A 75 -6.42 -4.68 2.39
N LYS A 76 -6.88 -5.37 1.34
CA LYS A 76 -8.32 -5.65 1.13
C LYS A 76 -8.88 -6.55 2.24
N HIS A 77 -8.16 -7.60 2.60
CA HIS A 77 -8.58 -8.51 3.67
C HIS A 77 -8.77 -7.78 5.00
N TYR A 78 -7.89 -6.85 5.32
CA TYR A 78 -7.98 -5.99 6.51
C TYR A 78 -8.90 -4.77 6.35
N SER A 79 -9.66 -4.68 5.26
CA SER A 79 -10.54 -3.53 4.98
C SER A 79 -9.83 -2.15 4.99
N LEU A 80 -8.52 -2.14 4.72
CA LEU A 80 -7.69 -0.95 4.61
C LEU A 80 -7.72 -0.33 3.21
N LEU A 81 -8.35 -1.02 2.25
CA LEU A 81 -8.36 -0.64 0.85
C LEU A 81 -9.69 -1.08 0.22
N LYS A 82 -10.28 -0.22 -0.60
CA LYS A 82 -11.54 -0.47 -1.30
C LYS A 82 -11.38 -0.32 -2.80
N LEU A 83 -12.23 -1.02 -3.55
CA LEU A 83 -12.36 -0.79 -4.99
C LEU A 83 -13.00 0.58 -5.21
N SER A 84 -12.46 1.35 -6.17
CA SER A 84 -13.06 2.59 -6.66
C SER A 84 -14.29 2.33 -7.52
#